data_AF-A0A2E8KPP7-F1
#
_entry.id   AF-A0A2E8KPP7-F1
#
_cell.length_a   1.000
_cell.length_b   1.000
_cell.length_c   1.000
_cell.angle_alpha   90.00
_cell.angle_beta   90.00
_cell.angle_gamma   90.00
#
_symmetry.space_group_name_H-M   'P 1'
#
loop_
_entity.id
_entity.type
_entity.pdbx_description
1 polymer ?
#
loop_
_entity_poly.entity_id
_entity_poly.type
_entity_poly.pdbx_seq_one_letter_code
_entity_poly.pdbx_strand_id
1 'polypeptide(L)'
;MSNSGENQRKVAEFLLRIKAIQLSPENPFTWASGRKSPIYCDNRRILSHPEIRTFVRQLATDEIGERYGRPEAIAGVATGGIALGALIAQELGLPFIYVRSSAKEHGTGQRIEGDYSGFSSV
;
A
#
# COMPACT_ATOMS: atom_id res chain seq x y z
N MET A 1 -16.51 -16.96 2.00
CA MET A 1 -16.95 -15.57 1.76
C MET A 1 -16.63 -14.78 3.00
N SER A 2 -15.58 -13.96 2.97
CA SER A 2 -15.29 -13.04 4.08
C SER A 2 -16.35 -11.93 4.08
N ASN A 3 -16.81 -11.51 5.24
CA ASN A 3 -17.79 -10.44 5.35
C ASN A 3 -17.07 -9.10 5.16
N SER A 4 -17.05 -8.56 3.93
CA SER A 4 -16.29 -7.35 3.56
C SER A 4 -16.49 -6.18 4.53
N GLY A 5 -17.72 -5.99 5.05
CA GLY A 5 -18.01 -4.95 6.04
C GLY A 5 -17.34 -5.16 7.40
N GLU A 6 -17.13 -6.41 7.83
CA GLU A 6 -16.40 -6.74 9.06
C GLU A 6 -14.89 -6.50 8.89
N ASN A 7 -14.33 -6.90 7.74
CA ASN A 7 -12.93 -6.64 7.41
C ASN A 7 -12.61 -5.13 7.39
N GLN A 8 -13.47 -4.32 6.74
CA GLN A 8 -13.33 -2.87 6.71
C GLN A 8 -13.34 -2.25 8.11
N ARG A 9 -14.27 -2.68 8.97
CA ARG A 9 -14.33 -2.25 10.37
C ARG A 9 -13.08 -2.64 11.14
N LYS A 10 -12.57 -3.86 10.94
CA LYS A 10 -11.36 -4.33 11.61
C LYS A 10 -10.12 -3.56 11.19
N VAL A 11 -9.98 -3.27 9.90
CA VAL A 11 -8.90 -2.39 9.41
C VAL A 11 -9.01 -1.01 10.06
N ALA A 12 -10.20 -0.38 10.05
CA ALA A 12 -10.39 0.93 10.67
C ALA A 12 -10.02 0.94 12.16
N GLU A 13 -10.46 -0.07 12.92
CA GLU A 13 -10.10 -0.26 14.33
C GLU A 13 -8.57 -0.33 14.50
N PHE A 14 -7.89 -1.16 13.69
CA PHE A 14 -6.44 -1.28 13.75
C PHE A 14 -5.72 0.03 13.45
N LEU A 15 -6.13 0.75 12.40
CA LEU A 15 -5.49 2.00 12.00
C LEU A 15 -5.65 3.11 13.05
N LEU A 16 -6.82 3.19 13.69
CA LEU A 16 -7.07 4.09 14.81
C LEU A 16 -6.20 3.70 16.02
N ARG A 17 -6.18 2.41 16.36
CA ARG A 17 -5.42 1.87 17.51
C ARG A 17 -3.92 2.19 17.43
N ILE A 18 -3.31 2.07 16.25
CA ILE A 18 -1.88 2.35 16.06
C ILE A 18 -1.57 3.81 15.72
N LYS A 19 -2.60 4.69 15.76
CA LYS A 19 -2.51 6.09 15.34
C LYS A 19 -1.99 6.27 13.90
N ALA A 20 -2.23 5.28 13.05
CA ALA A 20 -2.08 5.43 11.59
C ALA A 20 -3.16 6.35 11.04
N ILE A 21 -4.36 6.32 11.63
CA ILE A 21 -5.38 7.35 11.44
C ILE A 21 -5.52 8.13 12.75
N GLN A 22 -5.49 9.45 12.64
CA GLN A 22 -5.73 10.37 13.76
C GLN A 22 -6.85 11.32 13.37
N LEU A 23 -7.81 11.51 14.29
CA LEU A 23 -8.95 12.39 14.13
C LEU A 23 -8.80 13.57 15.10
N SER A 24 -8.86 14.78 14.58
CA SER A 24 -8.76 16.02 15.35
C SER A 24 -9.70 17.08 14.75
N PRO A 25 -11.04 16.91 14.90
CA PRO A 25 -12.02 17.83 14.32
C PRO A 25 -11.93 19.24 14.90
N GLU A 26 -11.70 19.37 16.20
CA GLU A 26 -11.59 20.66 16.90
C GLU A 26 -10.25 21.37 16.65
N ASN A 27 -9.17 20.61 16.41
CA ASN A 27 -7.84 21.14 16.15
C ASN A 27 -7.23 20.53 14.88
N PRO A 28 -7.68 20.96 13.68
CA PRO A 28 -7.31 20.31 12.42
C PRO A 28 -5.81 20.38 12.10
N PHE A 29 -5.31 19.34 11.45
CA PHE A 29 -3.96 19.29 10.90
C PHE A 29 -3.83 20.22 9.70
N THR A 30 -2.65 20.83 9.52
CA THR A 30 -2.31 21.53 8.27
C THR A 30 -1.62 20.54 7.33
N TRP A 31 -2.21 20.26 6.18
CA TRP A 31 -1.58 19.46 5.14
C TRP A 31 -0.55 20.27 4.35
N ALA A 32 0.30 19.60 3.56
CA ALA A 32 1.34 20.25 2.75
C ALA A 32 0.79 21.28 1.75
N SER A 33 -0.47 21.13 1.32
CA SER A 33 -1.18 22.10 0.49
C SER A 33 -1.67 23.35 1.25
N GLY A 34 -1.42 23.44 2.55
CA GLY A 34 -1.97 24.47 3.45
C GLY A 34 -3.40 24.19 3.91
N ARG A 35 -4.09 23.20 3.32
CA ARG A 35 -5.48 22.84 3.70
C ARG A 35 -5.53 22.32 5.13
N LYS A 36 -6.53 22.79 5.88
CA LYS A 36 -6.89 22.23 7.19
C LYS A 36 -7.71 20.96 7.00
N SER A 37 -7.33 19.89 7.68
CA SER A 37 -8.04 18.61 7.64
C SER A 37 -8.23 18.05 9.04
N PRO A 38 -9.44 17.57 9.38
CA PRO A 38 -9.69 16.93 10.67
C PRO A 38 -9.10 15.51 10.76
N ILE A 39 -8.50 15.01 9.66
CA ILE A 39 -7.94 13.66 9.58
C ILE A 39 -6.49 13.73 9.11
N TYR A 40 -5.63 12.95 9.78
CA TYR A 40 -4.28 12.66 9.34
C TYR A 40 -4.09 11.14 9.18
N CYS A 41 -3.49 10.73 8.07
CA CYS A 41 -3.25 9.32 7.74
C CYS A 41 -1.76 9.08 7.47
N ASP A 42 -1.17 8.16 8.23
CA ASP A 42 0.16 7.61 7.97
C ASP A 42 0.15 6.09 8.09
N ASN A 43 -0.24 5.44 6.99
CA ASN A 43 -0.32 3.98 6.91
C ASN A 43 1.05 3.28 6.86
N ARG A 44 2.17 4.01 6.77
CA ARG A 44 3.51 3.40 6.88
C ARG A 44 3.70 2.77 8.26
N ARG A 45 3.00 3.29 9.28
CA ARG A 45 2.98 2.72 10.63
C ARG A 45 2.52 1.26 10.66
N ILE A 46 1.66 0.84 9.73
CA ILE A 46 1.21 -0.56 9.62
C ILE A 46 2.42 -1.52 9.62
N LEU A 47 3.50 -1.16 8.92
CA LEU A 47 4.69 -1.99 8.77
C LEU A 47 5.40 -2.28 10.11
N SER A 48 5.26 -1.39 11.09
CA SER A 48 5.82 -1.52 12.45
C SER A 48 4.98 -2.40 13.38
N HIS A 49 3.82 -2.87 12.94
CA HIS A 49 2.90 -3.70 13.73
C HIS A 49 2.66 -5.04 13.02
N PRO A 50 3.42 -6.10 13.34
CA PRO A 50 3.44 -7.35 12.56
C PRO A 50 2.07 -8.02 12.36
N GLU A 51 1.23 -8.06 13.39
CA GLU A 51 -0.13 -8.64 13.30
C GLU A 51 -1.01 -7.86 12.32
N ILE A 52 -1.01 -6.53 12.43
CA ILE A 52 -1.82 -5.64 11.58
C ILE A 52 -1.30 -5.67 10.15
N ARG A 53 0.03 -5.64 9.98
CA ARG A 53 0.68 -5.79 8.68
C ARG A 53 0.27 -7.08 7.99
N THR A 54 0.26 -8.19 8.72
CA THR A 54 -0.11 -9.51 8.19
C THR A 54 -1.58 -9.52 7.80
N PHE A 55 -2.46 -9.00 8.65
CA PHE A 55 -3.89 -8.92 8.36
C PHE A 55 -4.19 -8.07 7.11
N VAL A 56 -3.60 -6.87 7.02
CA VAL A 56 -3.78 -5.98 5.86
C VAL A 56 -3.19 -6.59 4.58
N ARG A 57 -2.03 -7.24 4.67
CA ARG A 57 -1.41 -7.96 3.53
C ARG A 57 -2.34 -9.06 3.01
N GLN A 58 -2.90 -9.88 3.91
CA GLN A 58 -3.78 -10.99 3.51
C GLN A 58 -5.05 -10.46 2.85
N LEU A 59 -5.70 -9.49 3.49
CA LEU A 59 -6.91 -8.87 2.95
C LEU A 59 -6.69 -8.24 1.58
N ALA A 60 -5.57 -7.52 1.39
CA ALA A 60 -5.23 -6.94 0.09
C ALA A 60 -4.96 -8.02 -0.98
N THR A 61 -4.35 -9.14 -0.58
CA THR A 61 -4.08 -10.26 -1.48
C THR A 61 -5.37 -10.94 -1.94
N ASP A 62 -6.27 -11.20 -1.01
CA ASP A 62 -7.58 -11.80 -1.29
C ASP A 62 -8.39 -10.89 -2.22
N GLU A 63 -8.41 -9.57 -1.95
CA GLU A 63 -9.13 -8.59 -2.77
C GLU A 63 -8.58 -8.52 -4.21
N ILE A 64 -7.26 -8.62 -4.38
CA ILE A 64 -6.64 -8.67 -5.73
C ILE A 64 -7.16 -9.90 -6.49
N GLY A 65 -7.12 -11.07 -5.84
CA GLY A 65 -7.58 -12.32 -6.43
C GLY A 65 -9.06 -12.29 -6.79
N GLU A 66 -9.91 -11.76 -5.92
CA GLU A 66 -11.36 -11.67 -6.12
C GLU A 66 -11.74 -10.68 -7.24
N ARG A 67 -11.07 -9.53 -7.34
CA ARG A 67 -11.44 -8.48 -8.31
C ARG A 67 -10.77 -8.61 -9.66
N TYR A 68 -9.51 -9.04 -9.68
CA TYR A 68 -8.66 -8.95 -10.86
C TYR A 68 -8.08 -10.31 -11.28
N GLY A 69 -8.36 -11.38 -10.51
CA GLY A 69 -7.71 -12.68 -10.70
C GLY A 69 -6.23 -12.64 -10.28
N ARG A 70 -5.44 -13.59 -10.80
CA ARG A 70 -4.00 -13.67 -10.51
C ARG A 70 -3.22 -12.79 -11.50
N PRO A 71 -2.53 -11.73 -11.05
CA PRO A 71 -1.70 -10.90 -11.94
C PRO A 71 -0.36 -11.58 -12.27
N GLU A 72 0.36 -11.04 -13.25
CA GLU A 72 1.71 -11.49 -13.62
C GLU A 72 2.79 -10.95 -12.66
N ALA A 73 2.58 -9.77 -12.07
CA ALA A 73 3.50 -9.12 -11.15
C ALA A 73 2.78 -8.11 -10.24
N ILE A 74 3.45 -7.67 -9.18
CA ILE A 74 3.00 -6.56 -8.32
C ILE A 74 3.94 -5.37 -8.47
N ALA A 75 3.38 -4.17 -8.69
CA ALA A 75 4.13 -2.92 -8.80
C ALA A 75 3.85 -2.00 -7.60
N GLY A 76 4.86 -1.71 -6.78
CA GLY A 76 4.76 -0.75 -5.68
C GLY A 76 5.01 0.69 -6.12
N VAL A 77 4.21 1.65 -5.66
CA VAL A 77 4.48 3.08 -5.89
C VAL A 77 5.50 3.60 -4.86
N ALA A 78 6.58 4.22 -5.32
CA ALA A 78 7.59 4.78 -4.44
C ALA A 78 7.07 6.01 -3.66
N THR A 79 7.36 6.13 -2.36
CA THR A 79 8.03 5.16 -1.47
C THR A 79 7.01 4.33 -0.67
N GLY A 80 5.87 4.92 -0.32
CA GLY A 80 4.92 4.35 0.65
C GLY A 80 4.28 3.02 0.23
N GLY A 81 4.19 2.73 -1.07
CA GLY A 81 3.62 1.49 -1.59
C GLY A 81 4.63 0.34 -1.71
N ILE A 82 5.94 0.60 -1.63
CA ILE A 82 6.98 -0.39 -1.92
C ILE A 82 6.90 -1.57 -0.93
N ALA A 83 6.92 -1.27 0.36
CA ALA A 83 7.01 -2.32 1.39
C ALA A 83 5.76 -3.22 1.41
N LEU A 84 4.56 -2.64 1.34
CA LEU A 84 3.33 -3.44 1.30
C LEU A 84 3.21 -4.21 -0.01
N GLY A 85 3.58 -3.59 -1.14
CA GLY A 85 3.58 -4.25 -2.45
C GLY A 85 4.50 -5.46 -2.49
N ALA A 86 5.72 -5.34 -1.95
CA ALA A 86 6.68 -6.46 -1.89
C ALA A 86 6.13 -7.63 -1.06
N LEU A 87 5.46 -7.33 0.07
CA LEU A 87 4.84 -8.35 0.91
C LEU A 87 3.66 -9.05 0.23
N ILE A 88 2.85 -8.31 -0.54
CA ILE A 88 1.77 -8.89 -1.34
C ILE A 88 2.34 -9.77 -2.46
N ALA A 89 3.39 -9.33 -3.15
CA ALA A 89 4.05 -10.13 -4.18
C ALA A 89 4.62 -11.43 -3.59
N GLN A 90 5.22 -11.36 -2.39
CA GLN A 90 5.69 -12.54 -1.66
C GLN A 90 4.56 -13.51 -1.35
N GLU A 91 3.41 -13.02 -0.86
CA GLU A 91 2.24 -13.86 -0.57
C GLU A 91 1.71 -14.57 -1.82
N LEU A 92 1.65 -13.85 -2.94
CA LEU A 92 1.17 -14.41 -4.21
C LEU A 92 2.21 -15.30 -4.90
N GLY A 93 3.48 -15.26 -4.48
CA GLY A 93 4.60 -15.89 -5.18
C GLY A 93 4.81 -15.28 -6.57
N LEU A 94 4.75 -13.96 -6.68
CA LEU A 94 4.87 -13.21 -7.94
C LEU A 94 6.11 -12.31 -7.95
N PRO A 95 6.64 -11.96 -9.13
CA PRO A 95 7.61 -10.90 -9.30
C PRO A 95 7.14 -9.58 -8.68
N PHE A 96 8.08 -8.82 -8.12
CA PHE A 96 7.86 -7.48 -7.61
C PHE A 96 8.72 -6.45 -8.35
N ILE A 97 8.08 -5.37 -8.78
CA ILE A 97 8.73 -4.18 -9.32
C ILE A 97 8.28 -2.95 -8.52
N TYR A 98 8.97 -1.82 -8.64
CA TYR A 98 8.44 -0.57 -8.12
C TYR A 98 8.63 0.60 -9.08
N VAL A 99 7.74 1.58 -8.99
CA VAL A 99 7.69 2.75 -9.85
C VAL A 99 8.13 3.97 -9.05
N ARG A 100 9.18 4.64 -9.52
CA ARG A 100 9.71 5.89 -8.94
C ARG A 100 8.78 7.07 -9.24
N SER A 101 8.80 8.08 -8.36
CA SER A 101 8.10 9.35 -8.59
C SER A 101 8.70 10.15 -9.76
N SER A 102 10.00 10.01 -10.02
CA SER A 102 10.72 10.60 -11.14
C SER A 102 11.67 9.60 -11.78
N ALA A 103 11.97 9.81 -13.07
CA ALA A 103 13.01 9.06 -13.77
C ALA A 103 14.38 9.29 -13.12
N LYS A 104 15.31 8.34 -13.27
CA LYS A 104 16.70 8.54 -12.83
C LYS A 104 17.32 9.70 -13.61
N GLU A 105 18.05 10.57 -12.91
CA GLU A 105 18.84 11.65 -13.53
C GLU A 105 20.11 11.13 -14.21
N HIS A 106 20.60 9.94 -13.79
CA HIS A 106 21.80 9.29 -14.30
C HIS A 106 21.59 7.77 -14.50
N GLY A 107 22.35 7.13 -15.39
CA GLY A 107 22.21 5.70 -15.69
C GLY A 107 21.15 5.41 -16.75
N THR A 108 20.34 4.35 -16.58
CA THR A 108 19.36 3.88 -17.59
C THR A 108 18.17 4.82 -17.80
N GLY A 109 18.02 5.89 -17.02
CA GLY A 109 16.91 6.84 -17.11
C GLY A 109 15.52 6.25 -16.81
N GLN A 110 15.45 4.99 -16.37
CA GLN A 110 14.17 4.30 -16.18
C GLN A 110 13.44 4.74 -14.90
N ARG A 111 12.10 4.69 -14.97
CA ARG A 111 11.21 4.98 -13.84
C ARG A 111 10.80 3.71 -13.08
N ILE A 112 10.87 2.55 -13.73
CA ILE A 112 10.56 1.24 -13.15
C ILE A 112 11.86 0.59 -12.69
N GLU A 113 11.82 -0.05 -11.53
CA GLU A 113 12.94 -0.76 -10.94
C GLU A 113 12.51 -2.23 -10.70
N GLY A 114 13.38 -3.17 -11.06
CA GLY A 114 13.10 -4.61 -11.12
C GLY A 114 13.13 -5.14 -12.56
N ASP A 115 12.93 -6.45 -12.73
CA ASP A 115 12.86 -7.09 -14.05
C ASP A 115 11.39 -7.22 -14.50
N TYR A 116 11.08 -6.60 -15.64
CA TYR A 116 9.73 -6.57 -16.23
C TYR A 116 9.73 -6.97 -17.71
N SER A 117 10.83 -7.52 -18.21
CA SER A 117 11.05 -7.80 -19.63
C SER A 117 10.09 -8.85 -20.22
N GLY A 118 9.43 -9.66 -19.38
CA GLY A 118 8.54 -10.73 -19.78
C GLY A 118 7.05 -10.53 -19.51
N PHE A 119 6.61 -9.35 -19.06
CA PHE A 119 5.19 -9.11 -18.76
C PHE A 119 4.42 -8.79 -20.05
N SER A 120 3.22 -9.36 -20.20
CA SER A 120 2.51 -9.39 -21.49
C SER A 120 1.86 -8.05 -21.88
N SER A 121 2.02 -7.01 -21.07
CA SER A 121 1.86 -5.60 -21.46
C SER A 121 2.36 -4.69 -20.33
N VAL A 122 3.30 -3.78 -20.64
CA VAL A 122 3.65 -2.61 -19.82
C VAL A 122 3.26 -1.36 -20.58
#